data_AF-A0A932RH21-F1
#
_entry.id   AF-A0A932RH21-F1
#
_cell.length_a   1.000
_cell.length_b   1.000
_cell.length_c   1.000
_cell.angle_alpha   90.00
_cell.angle_beta   90.00
_cell.angle_gamma   90.00
#
_symmetry.space_group_name_H-M   'P 1'
#
loop_
_entity.id
_entity.type
_entity.pdbx_description
1 polymer ?
#
loop_
_entity_poly.entity_id
_entity_poly.type
_entity_poly.pdbx_seq_one_letter_code
_entity_poly.pdbx_strand_id
1 'polypeptide(L)'
;MRVTCKRAVCAVGLLAIFSYIAFFYKLGDLAFIGADEARYAEVAREMVEHHDYVTPRLDYRPWFEKPPLYYWTTALFFHWLGVSEFSARLGSALLALSGVLFVFFFGGKVFSYRVGFLSALILLTSSEYFVLGRAATTDIGLAVTLTIGLGCFYMGLITPTPSRIFFSLAAYLFFGLAVLAKGPAGILLPLLIILGYFISTRQYHKVYEIQLLPGLLLFLVVVLPWHILMIERHRFAFIASFFLNHNLARFFTR
;
A
#
# COMPACT_ATOMS: atom_id res chain seq x y z
N MET A 1 26.67 16.14 2.07
CA MET A 1 26.27 17.50 2.51
C MET A 1 25.18 17.36 3.56
N ARG A 2 25.45 17.63 4.85
CA ARG A 2 24.45 17.47 5.93
C ARG A 2 23.37 18.54 5.76
N VAL A 3 22.13 18.12 5.50
CA VAL A 3 20.96 19.02 5.54
C VAL A 3 20.86 19.56 6.96
N THR A 4 20.78 20.88 7.11
CA THR A 4 20.53 21.45 8.43
C THR A 4 19.11 21.06 8.86
N CYS A 5 18.93 20.65 10.11
CA CYS A 5 17.65 20.19 10.67
C CYS A 5 16.50 21.17 10.31
N LYS A 6 16.77 22.48 10.37
CA LYS A 6 15.83 23.55 9.99
C LYS A 6 15.32 23.47 8.55
N ARG A 7 16.18 23.15 7.57
CA ARG A 7 15.76 23.03 6.15
C ARG A 7 14.85 21.82 5.93
N ALA A 8 15.19 20.69 6.57
CA ALA A 8 14.36 19.49 6.49
C ALA A 8 12.96 19.73 7.09
N VAL A 9 12.87 20.41 8.23
CA VAL A 9 11.59 20.77 8.86
C VAL A 9 10.75 21.67 7.95
N CYS A 10 11.36 22.68 7.32
CA CYS A 10 10.64 23.54 6.37
C CYS A 10 10.11 22.76 5.15
N ALA A 11 10.91 21.85 4.57
CA ALA A 11 10.44 21.02 3.44
C ALA A 11 9.30 20.10 3.84
N VAL A 12 9.39 19.43 5.00
CA VAL A 12 8.31 18.58 5.48
C VAL A 12 7.04 19.40 5.73
N GLY A 13 7.16 20.59 6.31
CA GLY A 13 6.04 21.51 6.50
C GLY A 13 5.38 21.91 5.17
N LEU A 14 6.18 22.27 4.16
CA LEU A 14 5.67 22.62 2.83
C LEU A 14 4.99 21.42 2.14
N LEU A 15 5.61 20.24 2.18
CA LEU A 15 5.03 19.02 1.63
C LEU A 15 3.73 18.65 2.35
N ALA A 16 3.65 18.84 3.66
CA ALA A 16 2.43 18.60 4.44
C ALA A 16 1.31 19.58 4.02
N ILE A 17 1.62 20.87 3.85
CA ILE A 17 0.65 21.87 3.38
C ILE A 17 0.14 21.51 1.99
N PHE A 18 1.03 21.22 1.04
CA PHE A 18 0.61 20.84 -0.31
C PHE A 18 -0.14 19.51 -0.34
N SER A 19 0.24 18.54 0.49
CA SER A 19 -0.49 17.28 0.61
C SER A 19 -1.87 17.49 1.22
N TYR A 20 -2.01 18.39 2.19
CA TYR A 20 -3.32 18.78 2.74
C TYR A 20 -4.23 19.34 1.65
N ILE A 21 -3.73 20.31 0.87
CA ILE A 21 -4.49 20.90 -0.25
C ILE A 21 -4.83 19.83 -1.29
N ALA A 22 -3.87 18.97 -1.63
CA ALA A 22 -4.05 17.96 -2.67
C ALA A 22 -5.03 16.85 -2.25
N PHE A 23 -4.85 16.25 -1.07
CA PHE A 23 -5.53 15.00 -0.70
C PHE A 23 -6.64 15.18 0.33
N PHE A 24 -6.65 16.26 1.11
CA PHE A 24 -7.57 16.40 2.26
C PHE A 24 -8.59 17.52 2.09
N TYR A 25 -8.23 18.59 1.38
CA TYR A 25 -9.15 19.69 1.13
C TYR A 25 -10.42 19.19 0.44
N LYS A 26 -11.57 19.39 1.08
CA LYS A 26 -12.90 18.99 0.57
C LYS A 26 -13.00 17.52 0.17
N LEU A 27 -12.35 16.63 0.91
CA LEU A 27 -12.27 15.20 0.56
C LEU A 27 -13.65 14.50 0.57
N GLY A 28 -14.57 14.96 1.42
CA GLY A 28 -15.93 14.43 1.53
C GLY A 28 -17.00 15.18 0.73
N ASP A 29 -16.69 16.30 0.06
CA ASP A 29 -17.72 17.17 -0.54
C ASP A 29 -18.37 16.56 -1.79
N LEU A 30 -17.68 15.62 -2.45
CA LEU A 30 -18.13 15.00 -3.69
C LEU A 30 -18.68 13.61 -3.39
N ALA A 31 -19.86 13.28 -3.90
CA ALA A 31 -20.42 11.94 -3.83
C ALA A 31 -19.46 10.89 -4.43
N PHE A 32 -19.68 9.61 -4.15
CA PHE A 32 -18.87 8.54 -4.74
C PHE A 32 -18.92 8.58 -6.26
N ILE A 33 -17.74 8.50 -6.87
CA ILE A 33 -17.56 8.50 -8.32
C ILE A 33 -17.36 7.05 -8.78
N GLY A 34 -18.26 6.60 -9.66
CA GLY A 34 -18.21 5.24 -10.19
C GLY A 34 -18.63 4.18 -9.17
N ALA A 35 -18.63 2.93 -9.62
CA ALA A 35 -19.13 1.82 -8.79
C ALA A 35 -18.13 1.40 -7.70
N ASP A 36 -16.84 1.58 -7.94
CA ASP A 36 -15.79 1.03 -7.07
C ASP A 36 -15.76 1.71 -5.70
N GLU A 37 -15.81 3.04 -5.64
CA GLU A 37 -15.80 3.77 -4.36
C GLU A 37 -16.97 3.36 -3.48
N ALA A 38 -18.18 3.35 -4.05
CA ALA A 38 -19.40 2.99 -3.34
C ALA A 38 -19.36 1.53 -2.86
N ARG A 39 -18.93 0.59 -3.71
CA ARG A 39 -18.80 -0.84 -3.34
C ARG A 39 -17.80 -1.05 -2.21
N TYR A 40 -16.62 -0.45 -2.30
CA TYR A 40 -15.60 -0.63 -1.28
C TYR A 40 -15.97 0.04 0.05
N ALA A 41 -16.63 1.20 -0.01
CA ALA A 41 -17.19 1.83 1.18
C ALA A 41 -18.30 0.97 1.81
N GLU A 42 -19.22 0.42 1.02
CA GLU A 42 -20.30 -0.43 1.52
C GLU A 42 -19.78 -1.70 2.20
N VAL A 43 -18.78 -2.36 1.60
CA VAL A 43 -18.12 -3.52 2.20
C VAL A 43 -17.53 -3.18 3.58
N ALA A 44 -16.85 -2.04 3.69
CA ALA A 44 -16.28 -1.60 4.96
C ALA A 44 -17.38 -1.24 5.98
N ARG A 45 -18.51 -0.68 5.52
CA ARG A 45 -19.68 -0.39 6.36
C ARG A 45 -20.29 -1.67 6.93
N GLU A 46 -20.51 -2.68 6.09
CA GLU A 46 -21.02 -3.99 6.49
C GLU A 46 -20.06 -4.72 7.45
N MET A 47 -18.74 -4.57 7.29
CA MET A 47 -17.76 -5.11 8.25
C MET A 47 -17.93 -4.50 9.65
N VAL A 48 -18.16 -3.18 9.74
CA VAL A 48 -18.39 -2.49 11.01
C VAL A 48 -19.73 -2.89 11.62
N GLU A 49 -20.79 -2.96 10.81
CA GLU A 49 -22.14 -3.35 11.25
C GLU A 49 -22.19 -4.78 11.81
N HIS A 50 -21.55 -5.74 11.14
CA HIS A 50 -21.59 -7.15 11.53
C HIS A 50 -20.46 -7.57 12.48
N HIS A 51 -19.51 -6.68 12.78
CA HIS A 51 -18.29 -6.99 13.52
C HIS A 51 -17.50 -8.18 12.93
N ASP A 52 -17.59 -8.38 11.62
CA ASP A 52 -16.87 -9.43 10.90
C ASP A 52 -15.86 -8.83 9.93
N TYR A 53 -14.64 -8.64 10.42
CA TYR A 53 -13.53 -8.09 9.67
C TYR A 53 -12.77 -9.13 8.84
N VAL A 54 -13.23 -10.38 8.81
CA VAL A 54 -12.58 -11.43 8.01
C VAL A 54 -13.24 -11.53 6.65
N THR A 55 -14.56 -11.67 6.59
CA THR A 55 -15.31 -11.94 5.35
C THR A 55 -15.83 -10.65 4.72
N PRO A 56 -15.28 -10.19 3.57
CA PRO A 56 -15.85 -9.07 2.85
C PRO A 56 -17.21 -9.46 2.28
N ARG A 57 -18.20 -8.58 2.46
CA ARG A 57 -19.55 -8.74 1.95
C ARG A 57 -19.96 -7.48 1.19
N LEU A 58 -20.71 -7.66 0.11
CA LEU A 58 -21.36 -6.60 -0.64
C LEU A 58 -22.82 -6.98 -0.80
N ASP A 59 -23.72 -6.09 -0.39
CA ASP A 59 -25.15 -6.36 -0.26
C ASP A 59 -25.39 -7.61 0.62
N TYR A 60 -24.63 -7.72 1.71
CA TYR A 60 -24.65 -8.81 2.68
C TYR A 60 -24.29 -10.19 2.13
N ARG A 61 -23.77 -10.25 0.89
CA ARG A 61 -23.32 -11.49 0.25
C ARG A 61 -21.81 -11.54 0.20
N PRO A 62 -21.16 -12.71 0.41
CA PRO A 62 -19.72 -12.83 0.33
C PRO A 62 -19.17 -12.34 -1.01
N TRP A 63 -18.20 -11.42 -0.96
CA TRP A 63 -17.61 -10.78 -2.15
C TRP A 63 -16.09 -10.87 -2.11
N PHE A 64 -15.54 -11.85 -2.83
CA PHE A 64 -14.12 -12.23 -2.74
C PHE A 64 -13.27 -11.60 -3.85
N GLU A 65 -13.49 -10.33 -4.19
CA GLU A 65 -12.74 -9.67 -5.26
C GLU A 65 -11.39 -9.10 -4.78
N LYS A 66 -11.35 -8.50 -3.59
CA LYS A 66 -10.14 -7.85 -3.04
C LYS A 66 -9.81 -8.34 -1.62
N PRO A 67 -8.53 -8.31 -1.23
CA PRO A 67 -8.13 -8.56 0.15
C PRO A 67 -8.42 -7.35 1.06
N PRO A 68 -8.19 -7.46 2.37
CA PRO A 68 -8.94 -6.68 3.33
C PRO A 68 -8.29 -5.36 3.73
N LEU A 69 -7.08 -5.03 3.26
CA LEU A 69 -6.33 -3.89 3.82
C LEU A 69 -7.10 -2.58 3.68
N TYR A 70 -7.65 -2.31 2.50
CA TYR A 70 -8.48 -1.12 2.30
C TYR A 70 -9.70 -1.16 3.23
N TYR A 71 -10.43 -2.27 3.27
CA TYR A 71 -11.63 -2.39 4.10
C TYR A 71 -11.34 -2.19 5.59
N TRP A 72 -10.23 -2.74 6.11
CA TRP A 72 -9.81 -2.53 7.49
C TRP A 72 -9.48 -1.06 7.77
N THR A 73 -8.77 -0.38 6.85
CA THR A 73 -8.47 1.04 7.02
C THR A 73 -9.73 1.90 7.03
N THR A 74 -10.67 1.64 6.12
CA THR A 74 -11.92 2.38 6.04
C THR A 74 -12.85 2.07 7.22
N ALA A 75 -12.96 0.80 7.61
CA ALA A 75 -13.76 0.36 8.75
C ALA A 75 -13.27 0.98 10.07
N LEU A 76 -11.95 1.14 10.24
CA LEU A 76 -11.37 1.88 11.35
C LEU A 76 -11.90 3.32 11.37
N PHE A 77 -11.85 4.05 10.26
CA PHE A 77 -12.33 5.44 10.22
C PHE A 77 -13.84 5.53 10.35
N PHE A 78 -14.61 4.59 9.81
CA PHE A 78 -16.05 4.52 10.04
C PHE A 78 -16.41 4.35 11.51
N HIS A 79 -15.66 3.52 12.24
CA HIS A 79 -15.88 3.33 13.67
C HIS A 79 -15.67 4.63 14.48
N TRP A 80 -14.63 5.41 14.17
CA TRP A 80 -14.27 6.61 14.94
C TRP A 80 -14.96 7.90 14.47
N LEU A 81 -15.22 8.03 13.17
CA LEU A 81 -15.67 9.27 12.52
C LEU A 81 -17.07 9.17 11.92
N GLY A 82 -17.70 7.98 11.98
CA GLY A 82 -18.97 7.70 11.32
C GLY A 82 -18.80 7.39 9.83
N VAL A 83 -19.88 6.90 9.21
CA VAL A 83 -19.94 6.55 7.80
C VAL A 83 -20.16 7.81 6.97
N SER A 84 -19.19 8.17 6.13
CA SER A 84 -19.28 9.27 5.17
C SER A 84 -18.26 9.10 4.05
N GLU A 85 -18.39 9.87 2.98
CA GLU A 85 -17.40 9.95 1.89
C GLU A 85 -16.03 10.38 2.40
N PHE A 86 -16.01 11.30 3.38
CA PHE A 86 -14.77 11.74 4.01
C PHE A 86 -14.03 10.58 4.70
N SER A 87 -14.70 9.85 5.60
CA SER A 87 -14.09 8.74 6.33
C SER A 87 -13.75 7.55 5.42
N ALA A 88 -14.49 7.37 4.33
CA ALA A 88 -14.20 6.36 3.30
C ALA A 88 -12.86 6.62 2.59
N ARG A 89 -12.58 7.89 2.25
CA ARG A 89 -11.39 8.31 1.50
C ARG A 89 -10.20 8.68 2.38
N LEU A 90 -10.40 8.88 3.68
CA LEU A 90 -9.36 9.35 4.60
C LEU A 90 -8.15 8.42 4.64
N GLY A 91 -8.37 7.10 4.61
CA GLY A 91 -7.29 6.10 4.56
C GLY A 91 -6.42 6.26 3.31
N SER A 92 -7.04 6.43 2.15
CA SER A 92 -6.35 6.69 0.88
C SER A 92 -5.51 7.97 0.93
N ALA A 93 -6.06 9.06 1.47
CA ALA A 93 -5.36 10.34 1.58
C ALA A 93 -4.14 10.26 2.51
N LEU A 94 -4.27 9.55 3.64
CA LEU A 94 -3.16 9.30 4.56
C LEU A 94 -2.07 8.42 3.93
N LEU A 95 -2.45 7.38 3.18
CA LEU A 95 -1.51 6.57 2.42
C LEU A 95 -0.77 7.41 1.37
N ALA A 96 -1.48 8.26 0.61
CA ALA A 96 -0.87 9.16 -0.36
C ALA A 96 0.13 10.13 0.29
N LEU A 97 -0.22 10.73 1.42
CA LEU A 97 0.71 11.55 2.20
C LEU A 97 1.96 10.74 2.62
N SER A 98 1.78 9.52 3.11
CA SER A 98 2.90 8.67 3.54
C SER A 98 3.85 8.34 2.39
N GLY A 99 3.33 8.12 1.18
CA GLY A 99 4.15 7.89 -0.01
C GLY A 99 4.94 9.12 -0.44
N VAL A 100 4.34 10.32 -0.39
CA VAL A 100 5.04 11.59 -0.66
C VAL A 100 6.18 11.81 0.33
N LEU A 101 5.93 11.63 1.63
CA LEU A 101 6.95 11.76 2.66
C LEU A 101 8.04 10.70 2.51
N PHE A 102 7.68 9.46 2.20
CA PHE A 102 8.65 8.40 1.96
C PHE A 102 9.57 8.74 0.79
N VAL A 103 9.04 9.17 -0.35
CA VAL A 103 9.83 9.56 -1.53
C VAL A 103 10.77 10.72 -1.20
N PHE A 104 10.31 11.69 -0.40
CA PHE A 104 11.17 12.78 0.08
C PHE A 104 12.38 12.26 0.85
N PHE A 105 12.16 11.44 1.88
CA PHE A 105 13.24 10.92 2.72
C PHE A 105 14.13 9.92 1.96
N PHE A 106 13.54 9.06 1.13
CA PHE A 106 14.26 8.08 0.32
C PHE A 106 15.17 8.77 -0.70
N GLY A 107 14.65 9.67 -1.54
CA GLY A 107 15.44 10.41 -2.52
C GLY A 107 16.49 11.32 -1.85
N GLY A 108 16.15 11.89 -0.69
CA GLY A 108 17.05 12.66 0.15
C GLY A 108 18.26 11.86 0.64
N LYS A 109 18.03 10.60 1.02
CA LYS A 109 19.05 9.69 1.56
C LYS A 109 19.89 9.04 0.48
N VAL A 110 19.29 8.67 -0.65
CA VAL A 110 19.99 7.99 -1.76
C VAL A 110 20.79 8.97 -2.61
N PHE A 111 20.26 10.16 -2.86
CA PHE A 111 20.88 11.12 -3.78
C PHE A 111 21.22 12.43 -3.06
N SER A 112 20.22 13.28 -2.86
CA SER A 112 20.38 14.57 -2.19
C SER A 112 19.03 15.10 -1.75
N TYR A 113 19.05 16.01 -0.78
CA TYR A 113 17.85 16.73 -0.33
C TYR A 113 17.02 17.33 -1.46
N ARG A 114 17.69 17.95 -2.44
CA ARG A 114 17.00 18.58 -3.58
C ARG A 114 16.28 17.55 -4.43
N VAL A 115 16.91 16.40 -4.66
CA VAL A 115 16.30 15.28 -5.40
C VAL A 115 15.10 14.75 -4.62
N GLY A 116 15.24 14.47 -3.33
CA GLY A 116 14.12 14.04 -2.49
C GLY A 116 12.94 15.00 -2.54
N PHE A 117 13.18 16.31 -2.36
CA PHE A 117 12.12 17.32 -2.37
C PHE A 117 11.43 17.43 -3.72
N LEU A 118 12.19 17.49 -4.82
CA LEU A 118 11.62 17.58 -6.17
C LEU A 118 10.87 16.30 -6.56
N SER A 119 11.40 15.11 -6.23
CA SER A 119 10.71 13.84 -6.49
C SER A 119 9.38 13.74 -5.73
N ALA A 120 9.34 14.19 -4.48
CA ALA A 120 8.12 14.22 -3.69
C ALA A 120 7.09 15.20 -4.26
N LEU A 121 7.52 16.39 -4.72
CA LEU A 121 6.65 17.33 -5.40
C LEU A 121 6.10 16.75 -6.71
N ILE A 122 6.96 16.14 -7.54
CA ILE A 122 6.53 15.52 -8.81
C ILE A 122 5.49 14.43 -8.54
N LEU A 123 5.71 13.56 -7.54
CA LEU A 123 4.74 12.53 -7.18
C LEU A 123 3.42 13.15 -6.72
N LEU A 124 3.48 14.13 -5.83
CA LEU A 124 2.31 14.83 -5.29
C LEU A 124 1.48 15.50 -6.40
N THR A 125 2.13 16.06 -7.42
CA THR A 125 1.45 16.71 -8.55
C THR A 125 1.15 15.77 -9.72
N SER A 126 1.48 14.48 -9.62
CA SER A 126 1.17 13.51 -10.66
C SER A 126 -0.34 13.25 -10.67
N SER A 127 -0.98 13.38 -11.83
CA SER A 127 -2.45 13.32 -11.96
C SER A 127 -3.05 12.04 -11.39
N GLU A 128 -2.47 10.88 -11.75
CA GLU A 128 -2.95 9.58 -11.26
C GLU A 128 -2.80 9.46 -9.74
N TYR A 129 -1.66 9.86 -9.18
CA TYR A 129 -1.42 9.80 -7.74
C TYR A 129 -2.37 10.71 -6.98
N PHE A 130 -2.65 11.90 -7.52
CA PHE A 130 -3.64 12.83 -6.98
C PHE A 130 -5.04 12.23 -6.96
N VAL A 131 -5.48 11.64 -8.08
CA VAL A 131 -6.81 11.01 -8.18
C VAL A 131 -6.92 9.84 -7.22
N LEU A 132 -5.95 8.91 -7.23
CA LEU A 132 -5.97 7.72 -6.37
C LEU A 132 -5.85 8.08 -4.88
N GLY A 133 -5.09 9.12 -4.53
CA GLY A 133 -4.98 9.61 -3.16
C GLY A 133 -6.28 10.19 -2.61
N ARG A 134 -7.19 10.63 -3.48
CA ARG A 134 -8.52 11.14 -3.10
C ARG A 134 -9.64 10.12 -3.24
N ALA A 135 -9.40 9.01 -3.91
CA ALA A 135 -10.42 8.00 -4.19
C ALA A 135 -10.46 6.91 -3.09
N ALA A 136 -11.66 6.43 -2.80
CA ALA A 136 -11.92 5.24 -2.00
C ALA A 136 -11.56 3.98 -2.82
N THR A 137 -10.27 3.65 -2.91
CA THR A 137 -9.75 2.58 -3.78
C THR A 137 -8.60 1.79 -3.16
N THR A 138 -8.46 0.53 -3.58
CA THR A 138 -7.33 -0.34 -3.20
C THR A 138 -5.99 0.09 -3.81
N ASP A 139 -6.03 0.92 -4.85
CA ASP A 139 -4.91 1.12 -5.77
C ASP A 139 -3.80 1.97 -5.17
N ILE A 140 -4.17 3.02 -4.43
CA ILE A 140 -3.21 3.82 -3.68
C ILE A 140 -2.51 2.99 -2.60
N GLY A 141 -3.24 2.05 -1.99
CA GLY A 141 -2.69 1.10 -1.01
C GLY A 141 -1.60 0.23 -1.62
N LEU A 142 -1.85 -0.35 -2.80
CA LEU A 142 -0.82 -1.10 -3.54
C LEU A 142 0.36 -0.21 -3.93
N ALA A 143 0.10 0.95 -4.53
CA ALA A 143 1.15 1.83 -5.05
C ALA A 143 2.11 2.30 -3.94
N VAL A 144 1.56 2.75 -2.80
CA VAL A 144 2.35 3.25 -1.69
C VAL A 144 3.12 2.13 -0.99
N THR A 145 2.45 1.00 -0.69
CA THR A 145 3.11 -0.12 -0.02
C THR A 145 4.22 -0.73 -0.89
N LEU A 146 4.02 -0.87 -2.20
CA LEU A 146 5.08 -1.29 -3.12
C LEU A 146 6.22 -0.28 -3.18
N THR A 147 5.92 1.02 -3.25
CA THR A 147 6.95 2.07 -3.29
C THR A 147 7.82 2.05 -2.04
N ILE A 148 7.19 1.96 -0.87
CA ILE A 148 7.90 1.86 0.41
C ILE A 148 8.70 0.56 0.47
N GLY A 149 8.09 -0.58 0.11
CA GLY A 149 8.73 -1.88 0.12
C GLY A 149 9.97 -1.94 -0.77
N LEU A 150 9.89 -1.44 -2.00
CA LEU A 150 11.02 -1.37 -2.94
C LEU A 150 12.11 -0.40 -2.49
N GLY A 151 11.73 0.76 -1.94
CA GLY A 151 12.68 1.69 -1.37
C GLY A 151 13.42 1.09 -0.17
N CYS A 152 12.69 0.40 0.73
CA CYS A 152 13.27 -0.33 1.85
C CYS A 152 14.18 -1.49 1.38
N PHE A 153 13.78 -2.25 0.37
CA PHE A 153 14.63 -3.27 -0.24
C PHE A 153 15.96 -2.67 -0.70
N TYR A 154 15.91 -1.58 -1.46
CA TYR A 154 17.11 -0.90 -1.95
C TYR A 154 17.97 -0.36 -0.79
N MET A 155 17.33 0.24 0.23
CA MET A 155 18.03 0.71 1.44
C MET A 155 18.74 -0.44 2.18
N GLY A 156 18.14 -1.63 2.23
CA GLY A 156 18.76 -2.83 2.80
C GLY A 156 20.04 -3.23 2.09
N LEU A 157 20.10 -3.07 0.76
CA LEU A 157 21.28 -3.39 -0.05
C LEU A 157 22.44 -2.41 0.11
N ILE A 158 22.17 -1.14 0.43
CA ILE A 158 23.20 -0.08 0.44
C ILE A 158 23.61 0.36 1.85
N THR A 159 22.87 -0.03 2.89
CA THR A 159 23.19 0.35 4.27
C THR A 159 23.94 -0.74 5.03
N PRO A 160 24.80 -0.36 5.98
CA PRO A 160 25.44 -1.31 6.89
C PRO A 160 24.46 -1.81 7.97
N THR A 161 24.82 -2.94 8.58
CA THR A 161 24.16 -3.46 9.79
C THR A 161 24.34 -2.47 10.96
N PRO A 162 23.32 -2.22 11.82
CA PRO A 162 22.02 -2.91 11.91
C PRO A 162 20.92 -2.34 11.02
N SER A 163 21.11 -1.15 10.43
CA SER A 163 20.09 -0.50 9.58
C SER A 163 19.64 -1.38 8.41
N ARG A 164 20.56 -2.15 7.84
CA ARG A 164 20.28 -3.18 6.84
C ARG A 164 19.12 -4.08 7.22
N ILE A 165 19.19 -4.69 8.41
CA ILE A 165 18.20 -5.67 8.88
C ILE A 165 16.83 -5.00 8.98
N PHE A 166 16.77 -3.81 9.56
CA PHE A 166 15.53 -3.03 9.65
C PHE A 166 14.91 -2.77 8.28
N PHE A 167 15.69 -2.28 7.32
CA PHE A 167 15.18 -1.97 5.98
C PHE A 167 14.78 -3.22 5.20
N SER A 168 15.53 -4.31 5.31
CA SER A 168 15.15 -5.60 4.73
C SER A 168 13.83 -6.10 5.30
N LEU A 169 13.66 -6.16 6.61
CA LEU A 169 12.41 -6.59 7.24
C LEU A 169 11.23 -5.67 6.91
N ALA A 170 11.46 -4.35 6.88
CA ALA A 170 10.45 -3.39 6.44
C ALA A 170 10.00 -3.67 4.99
N ALA A 171 10.91 -4.03 4.09
CA ALA A 171 10.56 -4.40 2.72
C ALA A 171 9.55 -5.56 2.69
N TYR A 172 9.82 -6.64 3.43
CA TYR A 172 8.92 -7.80 3.52
C TYR A 172 7.58 -7.47 4.16
N LEU A 173 7.56 -6.63 5.20
CA LEU A 173 6.32 -6.14 5.80
C LEU A 173 5.47 -5.41 4.76
N PHE A 174 6.05 -4.47 4.03
CA PHE A 174 5.32 -3.67 3.04
C PHE A 174 4.93 -4.49 1.79
N PHE A 175 5.71 -5.49 1.39
CA PHE A 175 5.26 -6.45 0.37
C PHE A 175 4.08 -7.30 0.87
N GLY A 176 4.06 -7.69 2.14
CA GLY A 176 2.91 -8.37 2.74
C GLY A 176 1.66 -7.49 2.74
N LEU A 177 1.81 -6.21 3.11
CA LEU A 177 0.72 -5.24 3.03
C LEU A 177 0.27 -4.99 1.58
N ALA A 178 1.18 -4.99 0.60
CA ALA A 178 0.84 -4.89 -0.82
C ALA A 178 -0.04 -6.08 -1.28
N VAL A 179 0.23 -7.28 -0.77
CA VAL A 179 -0.62 -8.46 -1.00
C VAL A 179 -1.98 -8.28 -0.35
N LEU A 180 -2.06 -7.76 0.87
CA LEU A 180 -3.34 -7.46 1.51
C LEU A 180 -4.08 -6.27 0.89
N ALA A 181 -3.42 -5.44 0.07
CA ALA A 181 -4.03 -4.36 -0.68
C ALA A 181 -4.71 -4.84 -1.96
N LYS A 182 -4.00 -5.62 -2.79
CA LYS A 182 -4.46 -5.96 -4.15
C LYS A 182 -4.10 -7.39 -4.60
N GLY A 183 -3.80 -8.27 -3.66
CA GLY A 183 -3.61 -9.71 -3.91
C GLY A 183 -2.30 -10.04 -4.63
N PRO A 184 -2.32 -10.97 -5.60
CA PRO A 184 -1.12 -11.46 -6.30
C PRO A 184 -0.21 -10.39 -6.90
N ALA A 185 -0.75 -9.23 -7.31
CA ALA A 185 0.05 -8.11 -7.80
C ALA A 185 1.12 -7.65 -6.78
N GLY A 186 0.82 -7.75 -5.48
CA GLY A 186 1.75 -7.44 -4.39
C GLY A 186 2.93 -8.42 -4.25
N ILE A 187 2.90 -9.58 -4.92
CA ILE A 187 4.01 -10.54 -4.99
C ILE A 187 4.72 -10.43 -6.34
N LEU A 188 3.95 -10.47 -7.43
CA LEU A 188 4.49 -10.58 -8.78
C LEU A 188 5.33 -9.37 -9.17
N LEU A 189 4.86 -8.16 -8.87
CA LEU A 189 5.57 -6.92 -9.20
C LEU A 189 6.91 -6.79 -8.45
N PRO A 190 6.99 -6.90 -7.11
CA PRO A 190 8.27 -6.78 -6.43
C PRO A 190 9.21 -7.93 -6.79
N LEU A 191 8.71 -9.15 -6.97
CA LEU A 191 9.54 -10.27 -7.41
C LEU A 191 10.17 -9.99 -8.77
N LEU A 192 9.38 -9.56 -9.76
CA LEU A 192 9.88 -9.22 -11.10
C LEU A 192 10.93 -8.11 -11.06
N ILE A 193 10.67 -7.05 -10.28
CA ILE A 193 11.58 -5.92 -10.14
C ILE A 193 12.89 -6.33 -9.45
N ILE A 194 12.82 -7.11 -8.37
CA ILE A 194 13.99 -7.58 -7.62
C ILE A 194 14.83 -8.55 -8.47
N LEU A 195 14.18 -9.49 -9.17
CA LEU A 195 14.88 -10.39 -10.09
C LEU A 195 15.53 -9.61 -11.23
N GLY A 196 14.80 -8.69 -11.86
CA GLY A 196 15.33 -7.82 -12.90
C GLY A 196 16.53 -6.99 -12.42
N TYR A 197 16.48 -6.48 -11.19
CA TYR A 197 17.60 -5.79 -10.54
C TYR A 197 18.82 -6.70 -10.39
N PHE A 198 18.67 -7.91 -9.86
CA PHE A 198 19.81 -8.82 -9.68
C PHE A 198 20.40 -9.30 -11.01
N ILE A 199 19.55 -9.59 -12.00
CA ILE A 199 19.98 -9.99 -13.35
C ILE A 199 20.75 -8.85 -14.03
N SER A 200 20.21 -7.64 -14.02
CA SER A 200 20.82 -6.48 -14.67
C SER A 200 22.13 -6.03 -14.01
N THR A 201 22.19 -6.05 -12.68
CA THR A 201 23.38 -5.63 -11.93
C THR A 201 24.42 -6.73 -11.75
N ARG A 202 24.05 -7.99 -12.01
CA ARG A 202 24.84 -9.20 -11.74
C ARG A 202 25.31 -9.33 -10.29
N GLN A 203 24.65 -8.65 -9.34
CA GLN A 203 25.00 -8.66 -7.92
C GLN A 203 24.30 -9.79 -7.16
N TYR A 204 24.32 -11.02 -7.70
CA TYR A 204 23.60 -12.17 -7.13
C TYR A 204 24.01 -12.50 -5.68
N HIS A 205 25.28 -12.25 -5.33
CA HIS A 205 25.80 -12.46 -3.97
C HIS A 205 25.05 -11.65 -2.90
N LYS A 206 24.41 -10.53 -3.27
CA LYS A 206 23.65 -9.70 -2.32
C LYS A 206 22.33 -10.33 -1.89
N VAL A 207 21.91 -11.45 -2.48
CA VAL A 207 20.74 -12.20 -2.01
C VAL A 207 20.89 -12.68 -0.55
N TYR A 208 22.13 -12.84 -0.06
CA TYR A 208 22.36 -13.17 1.35
C TYR A 208 22.19 -11.97 2.29
N GLU A 209 22.20 -10.74 1.75
CA GLU A 209 22.10 -9.51 2.53
C GLU A 209 20.64 -9.11 2.83
N ILE A 210 19.68 -9.65 2.07
CA ILE A 210 18.26 -9.27 2.17
C ILE A 210 17.51 -9.94 3.32
N GLN A 211 18.19 -10.69 4.20
CA GLN A 211 17.54 -11.34 5.35
C GLN A 211 16.40 -12.28 4.94
N LEU A 212 16.66 -13.13 3.94
CA LEU A 212 15.62 -13.91 3.24
C LEU A 212 14.70 -14.69 4.20
N LEU A 213 15.27 -15.48 5.11
CA LEU A 213 14.47 -16.32 6.02
C LEU A 213 13.61 -15.50 7.00
N PRO A 214 14.17 -14.62 7.86
CA PRO A 214 13.35 -13.83 8.78
C PRO A 214 12.40 -12.86 8.05
N GLY A 215 12.81 -12.36 6.87
CA GLY A 215 11.97 -11.56 6.00
C GLY A 215 10.76 -12.33 5.46
N LEU A 216 10.98 -13.53 4.91
CA LEU A 216 9.89 -14.40 4.45
C LEU A 216 8.96 -14.80 5.59
N LEU A 217 9.49 -15.12 6.78
CA LEU A 217 8.66 -15.40 7.95
C LEU A 217 7.78 -14.22 8.30
N LEU A 218 8.32 -13.00 8.33
CA LEU A 218 7.54 -11.78 8.57
C LEU A 218 6.47 -11.56 7.50
N PHE A 219 6.83 -11.71 6.22
CA PHE A 219 5.88 -11.62 5.11
C PHE A 219 4.73 -12.62 5.27
N LEU A 220 5.03 -13.88 5.60
CA LEU A 220 4.02 -14.92 5.80
C LEU A 220 3.13 -14.62 7.01
N VAL A 221 3.68 -14.10 8.10
CA VAL A 221 2.90 -13.69 9.29
C VAL A 221 1.93 -12.55 8.94
N VAL A 222 2.28 -11.66 8.02
CA VAL A 222 1.37 -10.59 7.57
C VAL A 222 0.29 -11.15 6.64
N VAL A 223 0.67 -11.99 5.68
CA VAL A 223 -0.24 -12.42 4.60
C VAL A 223 -1.14 -13.58 5.00
N LEU A 224 -0.58 -14.62 5.62
CA LEU A 224 -1.28 -15.89 5.81
C LEU A 224 -2.51 -15.82 6.73
N PRO A 225 -2.52 -15.08 7.86
CA PRO A 225 -3.63 -15.17 8.81
C PRO A 225 -5.01 -14.91 8.17
N TRP A 226 -5.14 -13.84 7.38
CA TRP A 226 -6.41 -13.55 6.72
C TRP A 226 -6.77 -14.59 5.66
N HIS A 227 -5.79 -15.02 4.85
CA HIS A 227 -6.04 -16.03 3.81
C HIS A 227 -6.44 -17.39 4.41
N ILE A 228 -5.81 -17.81 5.52
CA ILE A 228 -6.16 -19.02 6.25
C ILE A 228 -7.60 -18.93 6.76
N LEU A 229 -7.96 -17.84 7.44
CA LEU A 229 -9.32 -17.66 7.95
C LEU A 229 -10.38 -17.65 6.84
N MET A 230 -10.07 -17.05 5.68
CA MET A 230 -10.95 -17.08 4.51
C MET A 230 -11.11 -18.50 3.94
N ILE A 231 -10.02 -19.26 3.84
CA ILE A 231 -10.05 -20.66 3.39
C ILE A 231 -10.82 -21.54 4.38
N GLU A 232 -10.64 -21.34 5.69
CA GLU A 232 -11.37 -22.08 6.72
C GLU A 232 -12.88 -21.84 6.65
N ARG A 233 -13.30 -20.57 6.50
CA ARG A 233 -14.73 -20.20 6.46
C ARG A 233 -15.42 -20.53 5.14
N HIS A 234 -14.75 -20.32 4.00
CA HIS A 234 -15.38 -20.33 2.67
C HIS A 234 -14.84 -21.42 1.74
N ARG A 235 -13.80 -22.15 2.17
CA ARG A 235 -13.25 -23.33 1.48
C ARG A 235 -12.95 -23.04 0.01
N PHE A 236 -13.41 -23.90 -0.89
CA PHE A 236 -13.14 -23.82 -2.32
C PHE A 236 -13.78 -22.59 -2.99
N ALA A 237 -14.88 -22.05 -2.47
CA ALA A 237 -15.55 -20.90 -3.06
C ALA A 237 -14.65 -19.65 -3.07
N PHE A 238 -13.91 -19.42 -1.98
CA PHE A 238 -12.92 -18.35 -1.91
C PHE A 238 -11.77 -18.59 -2.88
N ILE A 239 -11.21 -19.81 -2.91
CA ILE A 239 -10.07 -20.14 -3.79
C ILE A 239 -10.44 -19.92 -5.27
N ALA A 240 -11.59 -20.45 -5.70
CA ALA A 240 -12.05 -20.35 -7.07
C ALA A 240 -12.35 -18.89 -7.48
N SER A 241 -13.04 -18.12 -6.62
CA SER A 241 -13.35 -16.73 -6.93
C SER A 241 -12.11 -15.84 -6.91
N PHE A 242 -11.37 -15.84 -5.80
CA PHE A 242 -10.26 -14.91 -5.58
C PHE A 242 -9.06 -15.20 -6.47
N PHE A 243 -8.58 -16.45 -6.52
CA PHE A 243 -7.37 -16.79 -7.28
C PHE A 243 -7.65 -17.10 -8.76
N LEU A 244 -8.71 -17.86 -9.07
CA LEU A 244 -8.97 -18.25 -10.47
C LEU A 244 -9.69 -17.15 -11.24
N ASN A 245 -10.86 -16.70 -10.79
CA ASN A 245 -11.70 -15.80 -11.58
C ASN A 245 -11.14 -14.37 -11.63
N HIS A 246 -10.82 -13.79 -10.47
CA HIS A 246 -10.42 -12.39 -10.40
C HIS A 246 -8.96 -12.13 -10.74
N ASN A 247 -8.09 -13.14 -10.65
CA ASN A 247 -6.66 -12.99 -10.88
C ASN A 247 -6.14 -13.75 -12.11
N LEU A 248 -6.58 -14.97 -12.41
CA LEU A 248 -6.09 -15.71 -13.59
C LEU A 248 -6.97 -15.47 -14.82
N ALA A 249 -8.27 -15.76 -14.72
CA ALA A 249 -9.19 -15.68 -15.85
C ALA A 249 -9.24 -14.27 -16.44
N ARG A 250 -9.19 -13.24 -15.60
CA ARG A 250 -9.21 -11.82 -16.01
C ARG A 250 -8.05 -11.41 -16.95
N PHE A 251 -6.92 -12.12 -16.95
CA PHE A 251 -5.84 -11.90 -17.94
C PHE A 251 -6.07 -12.60 -19.27
N PHE A 252 -6.83 -13.70 -19.28
CA PHE A 252 -7.04 -14.54 -20.46
C PHE A 252 -8.38 -14.29 -21.16
N THR A 253 -9.36 -13.73 -20.46
CA THR A 253 -10.67 -13.36 -21.02
C THR A 253 -10.72 -11.85 -21.25
N ARG A 254 -10.20 -11.41 -22.41
CA ARG A 254 -10.64 -10.19 -23.07
C ARG A 254 -11.62 -10.54 -24.16
#